data_AF-A0A174IZN7-F1
#
_entry.id   AF-A0A174IZN7-F1
#
_cell.length_a   1.000
_cell.length_b   1.000
_cell.length_c   1.000
_cell.angle_alpha   90.00
_cell.angle_beta   90.00
_cell.angle_gamma   90.00
#
_symmetry.space_group_name_H-M   'P 1'
#
loop_
_entity.id
_entity.type
_entity.pdbx_description
1 polymer ?
#
loop_
_entity_poly.entity_id
_entity_poly.type
_entity_poly.pdbx_seq_one_letter_code
_entity_poly.pdbx_strand_id
1 'polypeptide(L)'
;MADLAGQLFGSIILLGLLFLFFIVPIILTFMNLYFILAEPGKFKNAAEVLTWILGPLFSAILYDYMGIGGEWQEQLFSSDSAIHTPVSGHYVVTVLVLVSLGLLGYFLLKLASKRLPPLVKILSISFLYIGCAVCVMWIIQVLGRADELSVYLAVFPLNVILLSASVVKTLLKEQKEEDEGKDFEKLTGLRRLLVKSSCWPALAFLMVWPVLGICIAVLVLFGQEPSAAVKAFTETSDWMLSQRISPPTVYSDGHYLCTVAAGGHEKLVKPKRIGVRHGHRIVVNRQLCVANAFEQVLEERTPRFHRFVRHVYDTYGYPVAKHIRTPLAADITYLVMKPLEWIFLLVLYLTDRKPEDRIAKQYL
;
A
#
# COMPACT_ATOMS: atom_id res chain seq x y z
N MET A 1 39.59 -15.93 2.68
CA MET A 1 38.89 -17.22 2.50
C MET A 1 37.56 -17.23 3.26
N ALA A 2 37.53 -17.03 4.59
CA ALA A 2 36.28 -16.98 5.36
C ALA A 2 35.33 -15.82 4.93
N ASP A 3 35.88 -14.66 4.61
CA ASP A 3 35.10 -13.47 4.18
C ASP A 3 34.48 -13.64 2.79
N LEU A 4 35.20 -14.29 1.87
CA LEU A 4 34.72 -14.58 0.52
C LEU A 4 33.61 -15.65 0.55
N ALA A 5 33.75 -16.68 1.38
CA ALA A 5 32.71 -17.71 1.56
C ALA A 5 31.44 -17.12 2.20
N GLY A 6 31.59 -16.21 3.18
CA GLY A 6 30.46 -15.49 3.78
C GLY A 6 29.74 -14.57 2.80
N GLN A 7 30.50 -13.81 1.99
CA GLN A 7 29.93 -12.97 0.92
C GLN A 7 29.23 -13.80 -0.17
N LEU A 8 29.82 -14.93 -0.58
CA LEU A 8 29.22 -15.83 -1.57
C LEU A 8 27.92 -16.45 -1.03
N PHE A 9 27.93 -16.90 0.22
CA PHE A 9 26.76 -17.47 0.88
C PHE A 9 25.64 -16.44 1.03
N GLY A 10 25.95 -15.22 1.45
CA GLY A 10 24.98 -14.12 1.51
C GLY A 10 24.40 -13.76 0.15
N SER A 11 25.24 -13.78 -0.90
CA SER A 11 24.80 -13.52 -2.28
C SER A 11 23.85 -14.61 -2.80
N ILE A 12 24.11 -15.87 -2.48
CA ILE A 12 23.24 -17.00 -2.84
C ILE A 12 21.89 -16.90 -2.14
N ILE A 13 21.88 -16.55 -0.84
CA ILE A 13 20.63 -16.34 -0.09
C ILE A 13 19.82 -15.19 -0.69
N LEU A 14 20.47 -14.06 -0.98
CA LEU A 14 19.82 -12.90 -1.59
C LEU A 14 19.23 -13.26 -2.96
N LEU A 15 19.98 -13.98 -3.80
CA LEU A 15 19.50 -14.43 -5.11
C LEU A 15 18.30 -15.38 -4.96
N GLY A 16 18.34 -16.28 -3.99
CA GLY A 16 17.23 -17.18 -3.66
C GLY A 16 15.98 -16.41 -3.21
N LEU A 17 16.13 -15.37 -2.41
CA LEU A 17 15.02 -14.51 -1.96
C LEU A 17 14.43 -13.69 -3.12
N LEU A 18 15.27 -13.12 -3.98
CA LEU A 18 14.81 -12.40 -5.18
C LEU A 18 14.05 -13.33 -6.13
N PHE A 19 14.55 -14.56 -6.34
CA PHE A 19 13.85 -15.58 -7.11
C PHE A 19 12.49 -15.91 -6.50
N LEU A 20 12.45 -16.17 -5.19
CA LEU A 20 11.22 -16.49 -4.47
C LEU A 20 10.18 -15.36 -4.58
N PHE A 21 10.62 -14.10 -4.47
CA PHE A 21 9.71 -12.96 -4.40
C PHE A 21 9.20 -12.51 -5.77
N PHE A 22 10.06 -12.49 -6.79
CA PHE A 22 9.70 -11.93 -8.10
C PHE A 22 9.35 -13.00 -9.14
N ILE A 23 10.00 -14.17 -9.10
CA ILE A 23 9.83 -15.18 -10.15
C ILE A 23 8.70 -16.17 -9.81
N VAL A 24 8.59 -16.61 -8.55
CA VAL A 24 7.55 -17.58 -8.16
C VAL A 24 6.11 -17.08 -8.41
N PRO A 25 5.75 -15.81 -8.11
CA PRO A 25 4.40 -15.31 -8.41
C PRO A 25 4.09 -15.30 -9.91
N ILE A 26 5.09 -15.01 -10.74
CA ILE A 26 4.94 -15.04 -12.20
C ILE A 26 4.72 -16.48 -12.68
N ILE A 27 5.51 -17.44 -12.18
CA ILE A 27 5.32 -18.87 -12.50
C ILE A 27 3.91 -19.32 -12.10
N LEU A 28 3.45 -18.98 -10.90
CA LEU A 28 2.09 -19.30 -10.44
C LEU A 28 1.03 -18.69 -11.35
N THR A 29 1.24 -17.46 -11.83
CA THR A 29 0.34 -16.81 -12.79
C THR A 29 0.23 -17.61 -14.08
N PHE A 30 1.37 -18.00 -14.67
CA PHE A 30 1.37 -18.83 -15.89
C PHE A 30 0.75 -20.21 -15.64
N MET A 31 0.98 -20.84 -14.49
CA MET A 31 0.33 -22.11 -14.13
C MET A 31 -1.19 -21.95 -14.00
N ASN A 32 -1.66 -20.92 -13.30
CA ASN A 32 -3.09 -20.64 -13.14
C ASN A 32 -3.77 -20.34 -14.48
N LEU A 33 -3.10 -19.59 -15.36
CA LEU A 33 -3.55 -19.36 -16.73
C LEU A 33 -3.60 -20.68 -17.53
N TYR A 34 -2.56 -21.49 -17.45
CA TYR A 34 -2.49 -22.78 -18.12
C TYR A 34 -3.63 -23.72 -17.68
N PHE A 35 -3.95 -23.78 -16.38
CA PHE A 35 -5.05 -24.63 -15.87
C PHE A 35 -6.45 -24.16 -16.29
N ILE A 36 -6.60 -22.91 -16.73
CA ILE A 36 -7.83 -22.43 -17.34
C ILE A 36 -7.92 -22.86 -18.80
N LEU A 37 -6.80 -22.88 -19.53
CA LEU A 37 -6.79 -23.18 -20.96
C LEU A 37 -6.74 -24.69 -21.25
N ALA A 38 -5.92 -25.42 -20.51
CA ALA A 38 -5.69 -26.86 -20.65
C ALA A 38 -6.42 -27.67 -19.57
N GLU A 39 -6.34 -29.00 -19.67
CA GLU A 39 -6.84 -29.89 -18.61
C GLU A 39 -6.04 -29.71 -17.31
N PRO A 40 -6.70 -29.76 -16.16
CA PRO A 40 -6.05 -29.53 -14.88
C PRO A 40 -5.02 -30.62 -14.59
N GLY A 41 -3.74 -30.24 -14.55
CA GLY A 41 -2.66 -31.16 -14.19
C GLY A 41 -2.68 -31.52 -12.70
N LYS A 42 -1.87 -32.54 -12.33
CA LYS A 42 -1.75 -33.04 -10.94
C LYS A 42 -1.40 -31.96 -9.91
N PHE A 43 -0.73 -30.89 -10.35
CA PHE A 43 -0.27 -29.79 -9.49
C PHE A 43 -1.27 -28.65 -9.32
N LYS A 44 -2.46 -28.69 -9.93
CA LYS A 44 -3.44 -27.60 -9.87
C LYS A 44 -3.74 -27.16 -8.44
N ASN A 45 -4.21 -28.06 -7.58
CA ASN A 45 -4.58 -27.71 -6.21
C ASN A 45 -3.40 -27.14 -5.40
N ALA A 46 -2.18 -27.65 -5.62
CA ALA A 46 -0.99 -27.14 -4.95
C ALA A 46 -0.67 -25.70 -5.37
N ALA A 47 -0.75 -25.40 -6.67
CA ALA A 47 -0.54 -24.04 -7.19
C ALA A 47 -1.62 -23.07 -6.67
N GLU A 48 -2.89 -23.48 -6.61
CA GLU A 48 -3.98 -22.66 -6.07
C GLU A 48 -3.75 -22.34 -4.59
N VAL A 49 -3.42 -23.35 -3.76
CA VAL A 49 -3.12 -23.16 -2.33
C VAL A 49 -1.91 -22.25 -2.15
N LEU A 50 -0.84 -22.48 -2.92
CA LEU A 50 0.36 -21.66 -2.83
C LEU A 50 0.07 -20.20 -3.23
N THR A 51 -0.81 -19.98 -4.20
CA THR A 51 -1.25 -18.63 -4.61
C THR A 51 -2.00 -17.92 -3.50
N TRP A 52 -2.90 -18.61 -2.78
CA TRP A 52 -3.64 -18.04 -1.66
C TRP A 52 -2.77 -17.74 -0.43
N ILE A 53 -1.67 -18.47 -0.25
CA ILE A 53 -0.73 -18.26 0.87
C ILE A 53 0.31 -17.19 0.51
N LEU A 54 1.03 -17.36 -0.59
CA LEU A 54 2.13 -16.48 -0.98
C LEU A 54 1.65 -15.14 -1.52
N GLY A 55 0.50 -15.10 -2.19
CA GLY A 55 -0.03 -13.88 -2.80
C GLY A 55 -0.22 -12.74 -1.81
N PRO A 56 -1.07 -12.88 -0.78
CA PRO A 56 -1.26 -11.84 0.24
C PRO A 56 0.03 -11.51 1.00
N LEU A 57 0.85 -12.53 1.29
CA LEU A 57 2.13 -12.36 2.01
C LEU A 57 3.09 -11.45 1.21
N PHE A 58 3.29 -11.74 -0.07
CA PHE A 58 4.18 -10.96 -0.91
C PHE A 58 3.62 -9.58 -1.22
N SER A 59 2.30 -9.45 -1.43
CA SER A 59 1.65 -8.14 -1.56
C SER A 59 1.85 -7.28 -0.31
N ALA A 60 1.76 -7.85 0.90
CA ALA A 60 1.99 -7.11 2.14
C ALA A 60 3.45 -6.67 2.30
N ILE A 61 4.41 -7.56 2.02
CA ILE A 61 5.85 -7.21 2.05
C ILE A 61 6.16 -6.12 1.02
N LEU A 62 5.60 -6.21 -0.18
CA LEU A 62 5.79 -5.20 -1.22
C LEU A 62 5.19 -3.85 -0.84
N TYR A 63 4.00 -3.87 -0.23
CA TYR A 63 3.32 -2.67 0.25
C TYR A 63 4.16 -1.92 1.30
N ASP A 64 4.75 -2.64 2.25
CA ASP A 64 5.66 -2.09 3.26
C ASP A 64 6.97 -1.60 2.64
N TYR A 65 7.58 -2.40 1.74
CA TYR A 65 8.82 -2.05 1.06
C TYR A 65 8.70 -0.77 0.20
N MET A 66 7.56 -0.60 -0.47
CA MET A 66 7.27 0.61 -1.26
C MET A 66 7.01 1.85 -0.38
N GLY A 67 6.97 1.71 0.95
CA GLY A 67 6.70 2.82 1.86
C GLY A 67 5.31 3.41 1.65
N ILE A 68 4.34 2.58 1.27
CA ILE A 68 2.96 3.01 1.06
C ILE A 68 2.30 3.24 2.42
N GLY A 69 1.86 4.46 2.67
CA GLY A 69 1.23 4.84 3.93
C GLY A 69 0.77 6.29 3.98
N GLY A 70 -0.08 6.59 4.94
CA GLY A 70 -0.68 7.91 5.14
C GLY A 70 -1.82 8.23 4.16
N GLU A 71 -2.86 8.89 4.66
CA GLU A 71 -3.97 9.38 3.83
C GLU A 71 -3.53 10.59 3.00
N TRP A 72 -4.23 10.89 1.91
CA TRP A 72 -3.87 11.97 0.99
C TRP A 72 -3.81 13.37 1.64
N GLN A 73 -4.52 13.59 2.75
CA GLN A 73 -4.48 14.85 3.50
C GLN A 73 -3.20 15.02 4.30
N GLU A 74 -2.52 13.92 4.61
CA GLU A 74 -1.33 13.94 5.44
C GLU A 74 -0.13 14.40 4.61
N GLN A 75 0.80 15.10 5.25
CA GLN A 75 2.06 15.42 4.61
C GLN A 75 3.04 14.28 4.89
N LEU A 76 3.54 13.63 3.83
CA LEU A 76 4.52 12.56 4.00
C LEU A 76 5.93 13.15 4.18
N PHE A 77 6.61 12.64 5.21
CA PHE A 77 7.97 13.00 5.58
C PHE A 77 8.89 11.81 5.36
N SER A 78 9.58 11.77 4.21
CA SER A 78 10.51 10.70 3.90
C SER A 78 11.64 11.17 3.01
N SER A 79 12.75 10.44 3.09
CA SER A 79 14.01 10.78 2.45
C SER A 79 14.12 10.42 0.98
N ASP A 80 13.11 9.86 0.30
CA ASP A 80 13.14 9.72 -1.17
C ASP A 80 11.79 9.36 -1.85
N SER A 81 10.86 8.60 -1.22
CA SER A 81 9.72 8.05 -2.00
C SER A 81 8.50 7.54 -1.19
N ALA A 82 8.02 8.27 -0.18
CA ALA A 82 6.77 7.86 0.48
C ALA A 82 5.55 8.08 -0.45
N ILE A 83 4.65 7.10 -0.49
CA ILE A 83 3.48 7.08 -1.40
C ILE A 83 2.23 6.97 -0.54
N HIS A 84 1.19 7.73 -0.85
CA HIS A 84 -0.08 7.64 -0.15
C HIS A 84 -0.81 6.32 -0.42
N THR A 85 -1.74 5.95 0.46
CA THR A 85 -2.51 4.71 0.32
C THR A 85 -3.32 4.67 -0.99
N PRO A 86 -3.34 3.52 -1.72
CA PRO A 86 -4.12 3.35 -2.95
C PRO A 86 -5.62 3.23 -2.72
N VAL A 87 -6.03 3.04 -1.47
CA VAL A 87 -7.42 2.96 -1.04
C VAL A 87 -7.57 3.89 0.16
N SER A 88 -8.55 4.78 0.12
CA SER A 88 -8.87 5.68 1.22
C SER A 88 -9.30 4.88 2.45
N GLY A 89 -8.68 5.18 3.60
CA GLY A 89 -8.98 4.57 4.88
C GLY A 89 -10.40 4.82 5.35
N HIS A 90 -11.04 5.91 4.93
CA HIS A 90 -12.43 6.20 5.28
C HIS A 90 -13.42 5.18 4.69
N TYR A 91 -13.15 4.68 3.49
CA TYR A 91 -14.01 3.72 2.78
C TYR A 91 -13.43 2.31 2.70
N VAL A 92 -12.32 2.03 3.40
CA VAL A 92 -11.65 0.72 3.36
C VAL A 92 -12.60 -0.41 3.79
N VAL A 93 -13.51 -0.14 4.73
CA VAL A 93 -14.54 -1.09 5.19
C VAL A 93 -15.42 -1.56 4.03
N THR A 94 -15.82 -0.64 3.14
CA THR A 94 -16.62 -0.98 1.95
C THR A 94 -15.85 -1.94 1.04
N VAL A 95 -14.57 -1.66 0.77
CA VAL A 95 -13.72 -2.55 -0.04
C VAL A 95 -13.57 -3.92 0.62
N LEU A 96 -13.31 -3.97 1.93
CA LEU A 96 -13.16 -5.22 2.68
C LEU A 96 -14.44 -6.08 2.65
N VAL A 97 -15.62 -5.47 2.74
CA VAL A 97 -16.90 -6.19 2.61
C VAL A 97 -17.06 -6.79 1.22
N LEU A 98 -16.77 -6.03 0.15
CA LEU A 98 -16.86 -6.53 -1.22
C LEU A 98 -15.84 -7.64 -1.51
N VAL A 99 -14.61 -7.52 -1.00
CA VAL A 99 -13.60 -8.60 -1.08
C VAL A 99 -14.07 -9.83 -0.31
N SER A 100 -14.62 -9.65 0.89
CA SER A 100 -15.12 -10.77 1.71
C SER A 100 -16.25 -11.53 1.04
N LEU A 101 -17.16 -10.82 0.34
CA LEU A 101 -18.18 -11.46 -0.49
C LEU A 101 -17.54 -12.29 -1.62
N GLY A 102 -16.57 -11.72 -2.35
CA GLY A 102 -15.81 -12.44 -3.39
C GLY A 102 -15.17 -13.72 -2.88
N LEU A 103 -14.48 -13.65 -1.74
CA LEU A 103 -13.85 -14.80 -1.09
C LEU A 103 -14.88 -15.84 -0.65
N LEU A 104 -15.99 -15.40 -0.05
CA LEU A 104 -17.08 -16.28 0.34
C LEU A 104 -17.64 -17.04 -0.87
N GLY A 105 -17.90 -16.33 -1.98
CA GLY A 105 -18.34 -16.93 -3.23
C GLY A 105 -17.36 -17.97 -3.76
N TYR A 106 -16.06 -17.65 -3.78
CA TYR A 106 -15.00 -18.55 -4.20
C TYR A 106 -14.95 -19.84 -3.36
N PHE A 107 -14.87 -19.71 -2.03
CA PHE A 107 -14.71 -20.87 -1.14
C PHE A 107 -15.97 -21.73 -1.07
N LEU A 108 -17.17 -21.14 -1.13
CA LEU A 108 -18.42 -21.89 -1.21
C LEU A 108 -18.43 -22.79 -2.45
N LEU A 109 -18.06 -22.25 -3.62
CA LEU A 109 -17.99 -23.03 -4.85
C LEU A 109 -16.89 -24.08 -4.78
N LYS A 110 -15.69 -23.74 -4.29
CA LYS A 110 -14.55 -24.67 -4.26
C LYS A 110 -14.77 -25.85 -3.31
N LEU A 111 -15.31 -25.60 -2.11
CA LEU A 111 -15.37 -26.59 -1.04
C LEU A 111 -16.71 -27.36 -1.01
N ALA A 112 -17.79 -26.73 -1.47
CA ALA A 112 -19.14 -27.27 -1.28
C ALA A 112 -19.95 -27.41 -2.57
N SER A 113 -19.39 -27.17 -3.77
CA SER A 113 -20.13 -27.18 -5.04
C SER A 113 -21.16 -28.30 -5.16
N LYS A 114 -20.77 -29.55 -4.87
CA LYS A 114 -21.62 -30.74 -5.00
C LYS A 114 -22.83 -30.76 -4.07
N ARG A 115 -22.78 -30.06 -2.94
CA ARG A 115 -23.85 -30.00 -1.93
C ARG A 115 -24.75 -28.76 -2.07
N LEU A 116 -24.31 -27.77 -2.85
CA LEU A 116 -25.02 -26.51 -2.97
C LEU A 116 -26.20 -26.63 -3.94
N PRO A 117 -27.38 -26.07 -3.60
CA PRO A 117 -28.49 -25.99 -4.54
C PRO A 117 -28.17 -24.98 -5.66
N PRO A 118 -28.82 -25.09 -6.84
CA PRO A 118 -28.52 -24.24 -8.01
C PRO A 118 -28.58 -22.73 -7.74
N LEU A 119 -29.56 -22.28 -6.95
CA LEU A 119 -29.70 -20.86 -6.62
C LEU A 119 -28.52 -20.33 -5.79
N VAL A 120 -28.02 -21.13 -4.84
CA VAL A 120 -26.85 -20.75 -4.04
C VAL A 120 -25.59 -20.78 -4.90
N LYS A 121 -25.46 -21.70 -5.87
CA LYS A 121 -24.36 -21.66 -6.84
C LYS A 121 -24.38 -20.35 -7.66
N ILE A 122 -25.54 -19.94 -8.18
CA ILE A 122 -25.69 -18.68 -8.92
C ILE A 122 -25.34 -17.46 -8.04
N LEU A 123 -25.83 -17.45 -6.79
CA LEU A 123 -25.52 -16.38 -5.84
C LEU A 123 -24.02 -16.32 -5.54
N SER A 124 -23.36 -17.47 -5.31
CA SER A 124 -21.92 -17.54 -5.08
C SER A 124 -21.09 -17.07 -6.28
N ILE A 125 -21.51 -17.37 -7.52
CA ILE A 125 -20.89 -16.81 -8.73
C ILE A 125 -21.07 -15.28 -8.77
N SER A 126 -22.22 -14.76 -8.33
CA SER A 126 -22.48 -13.31 -8.29
C SER A 126 -21.54 -12.62 -7.29
N PHE A 127 -21.36 -13.20 -6.10
CA PHE A 127 -20.39 -12.72 -5.12
C PHE A 127 -18.97 -12.76 -5.67
N LEU A 128 -18.60 -13.85 -6.36
CA LEU A 128 -17.31 -14.00 -7.02
C LEU A 128 -17.06 -12.89 -8.05
N TYR A 129 -18.07 -12.53 -8.87
CA TYR A 129 -17.96 -11.44 -9.83
C TYR A 129 -17.75 -10.08 -9.19
N ILE A 130 -18.39 -9.80 -8.05
CA ILE A 130 -18.12 -8.59 -7.26
C ILE A 130 -16.66 -8.56 -6.81
N GLY A 131 -16.14 -9.68 -6.30
CA GLY A 131 -14.72 -9.81 -5.94
C GLY A 131 -13.78 -9.56 -7.12
N CYS A 132 -14.06 -10.18 -8.28
CA CYS A 132 -13.28 -9.94 -9.51
C CYS A 132 -13.32 -8.47 -9.94
N ALA A 133 -14.47 -7.79 -9.83
CA ALA A 133 -14.57 -6.38 -10.16
C ALA A 133 -13.68 -5.52 -9.25
N VAL A 134 -13.63 -5.81 -7.95
CA VAL A 134 -12.70 -5.14 -7.02
C VAL A 134 -11.24 -5.42 -7.40
N CYS A 135 -10.89 -6.66 -7.78
CA CYS A 135 -9.55 -6.98 -8.28
C CYS A 135 -9.19 -6.19 -9.54
N VAL A 136 -10.12 -6.03 -10.49
CA VAL A 136 -9.91 -5.21 -11.69
C VAL A 136 -9.68 -3.75 -11.32
N MET A 137 -10.51 -3.19 -10.43
CA MET A 137 -10.34 -1.81 -9.95
C MET A 137 -8.98 -1.61 -9.29
N TRP A 138 -8.55 -2.55 -8.45
CA TRP A 138 -7.22 -2.53 -7.84
C TRP A 138 -6.09 -2.58 -8.89
N ILE A 139 -6.19 -3.48 -9.87
CA ILE A 139 -5.19 -3.60 -10.95
C ILE A 139 -5.06 -2.28 -11.71
N ILE A 140 -6.18 -1.65 -12.07
CA ILE A 140 -6.18 -0.34 -12.73
C ILE A 140 -5.54 0.71 -11.81
N GLN A 141 -5.93 0.74 -10.54
CA GLN A 141 -5.42 1.70 -9.55
C GLN A 141 -3.89 1.69 -9.45
N VAL A 142 -3.30 0.49 -9.32
CA VAL A 142 -1.84 0.34 -9.12
C VAL A 142 -1.05 0.48 -10.41
N LEU A 143 -1.56 0.02 -11.55
CA LEU A 143 -0.82 0.03 -12.82
C LEU A 143 -0.64 1.43 -13.42
N GLY A 144 -1.50 2.39 -13.12
CA GLY A 144 -1.36 3.75 -13.69
C GLY A 144 -0.15 4.54 -13.19
N ARG A 145 0.55 4.07 -12.15
CA ARG A 145 1.83 4.63 -11.72
C ARG A 145 3.00 4.21 -12.64
N ALA A 146 2.86 3.06 -13.32
CA ALA A 146 3.79 2.52 -14.31
C ALA A 146 5.25 2.33 -13.83
N ASP A 147 5.49 2.22 -12.52
CA ASP A 147 6.78 1.81 -11.95
C ASP A 147 6.89 0.27 -11.87
N GLU A 148 8.13 -0.25 -11.91
CA GLU A 148 8.38 -1.70 -11.98
C GLU A 148 7.79 -2.47 -10.78
N LEU A 149 7.74 -1.84 -9.60
CA LEU A 149 7.25 -2.48 -8.37
C LEU A 149 5.72 -2.49 -8.29
N SER A 150 5.01 -1.46 -8.76
CA SER A 150 3.53 -1.46 -8.75
C SER A 150 2.92 -2.54 -9.63
N VAL A 151 3.61 -3.00 -10.68
CA VAL A 151 3.20 -4.15 -11.49
C VAL A 151 3.06 -5.42 -10.64
N TYR A 152 3.95 -5.63 -9.66
CA TYR A 152 3.89 -6.79 -8.78
C TYR A 152 2.71 -6.75 -7.80
N LEU A 153 2.19 -5.56 -7.47
CA LEU A 153 0.94 -5.42 -6.69
C LEU A 153 -0.30 -5.88 -7.47
N ALA A 154 -0.25 -5.92 -8.80
CA ALA A 154 -1.33 -6.41 -9.66
C ALA A 154 -1.34 -7.94 -9.82
N VAL A 155 -0.21 -8.62 -9.55
CA VAL A 155 -0.03 -10.07 -9.81
C VAL A 155 -0.99 -10.91 -8.99
N PHE A 156 -1.13 -10.66 -7.68
CA PHE A 156 -2.03 -11.45 -6.84
C PHE A 156 -3.52 -11.23 -7.22
N PRO A 157 -4.04 -10.00 -7.35
CA PRO A 157 -5.39 -9.75 -7.84
C PRO A 157 -5.68 -10.39 -9.21
N LEU A 158 -4.71 -10.35 -10.13
CA LEU A 158 -4.83 -11.03 -11.42
C LEU A 158 -5.01 -12.55 -11.23
N ASN A 159 -4.20 -13.16 -10.36
CA ASN A 159 -4.34 -14.56 -10.03
C ASN A 159 -5.70 -14.88 -9.39
N VAL A 160 -6.23 -14.03 -8.52
CA VAL A 160 -7.59 -14.22 -7.96
C VAL A 160 -8.64 -14.28 -9.07
N ILE A 161 -8.54 -13.44 -10.09
CA ILE A 161 -9.43 -13.48 -11.27
C ILE A 161 -9.27 -14.80 -12.03
N LEU A 162 -8.03 -15.25 -12.25
CA LEU A 162 -7.74 -16.53 -12.92
C LEU A 162 -8.32 -17.72 -12.12
N LEU A 163 -8.10 -17.76 -10.81
CA LEU A 163 -8.65 -18.78 -9.92
C LEU A 163 -10.18 -18.77 -9.93
N SER A 164 -10.79 -17.57 -9.96
CA SER A 164 -12.24 -17.40 -10.06
C SER A 164 -12.78 -17.99 -11.36
N ALA A 165 -12.15 -17.70 -12.50
CA ALA A 165 -12.50 -18.27 -13.79
C ALA A 165 -12.34 -19.79 -13.81
N SER A 166 -11.25 -20.31 -13.22
CA SER A 166 -10.98 -21.75 -13.08
C SER A 166 -12.08 -22.47 -12.30
N VAL A 167 -12.52 -21.91 -11.16
CA VAL A 167 -13.59 -22.51 -10.34
C VAL A 167 -14.93 -22.51 -11.09
N VAL A 168 -15.28 -21.42 -11.76
CA VAL A 168 -16.52 -21.36 -12.56
C VAL A 168 -16.46 -22.35 -13.74
N LYS A 169 -15.32 -22.45 -14.44
CA LYS A 169 -15.13 -23.43 -15.53
C LYS A 169 -15.32 -24.86 -15.04
N THR A 170 -14.68 -25.23 -13.92
CA THR A 170 -14.81 -26.57 -13.34
C THR A 170 -16.26 -26.85 -12.93
N LEU A 171 -16.92 -25.91 -12.26
CA LEU A 171 -18.32 -26.04 -11.86
C LEU A 171 -19.25 -26.28 -13.07
N LEU A 172 -19.09 -25.51 -14.15
CA LEU A 172 -19.92 -25.65 -15.34
C LEU A 172 -19.67 -26.97 -16.07
N LYS A 173 -18.43 -27.47 -16.10
CA LYS A 173 -18.11 -28.78 -16.68
C LYS A 173 -18.81 -29.90 -15.91
N GLU A 174 -18.65 -29.93 -14.59
CA GLU A 174 -19.28 -30.93 -13.71
C GLU A 174 -20.81 -30.91 -13.84
N GLN A 175 -21.42 -29.72 -13.89
CA GLN A 175 -22.87 -29.59 -14.00
C GLN A 175 -23.40 -29.93 -15.39
N LYS A 176 -22.62 -29.66 -16.45
CA LYS A 176 -22.99 -30.06 -17.80
C LYS A 176 -23.03 -31.58 -17.93
N GLU A 177 -22.08 -32.29 -17.34
CA GLU A 177 -22.07 -33.76 -17.27
C GLU A 177 -23.28 -34.29 -16.48
N GLU A 178 -23.65 -33.64 -15.36
CA GLU A 178 -24.88 -33.98 -14.61
C GLU A 178 -26.18 -33.63 -15.35
N ASP A 179 -26.13 -32.71 -16.32
CA ASP A 179 -27.27 -32.30 -17.14
C ASP A 179 -27.48 -33.20 -18.37
N GLU A 180 -26.49 -34.03 -18.73
CA GLU A 180 -26.62 -35.00 -19.81
C GLU A 180 -27.74 -36.02 -19.50
N GLY A 181 -28.71 -36.10 -20.41
CA GLY A 181 -29.90 -36.98 -20.26
C GLY A 181 -31.10 -36.34 -19.57
N LYS A 182 -31.03 -35.08 -19.10
CA LYS A 182 -32.20 -34.35 -18.59
C LYS A 182 -33.00 -33.71 -19.74
N ASP A 183 -34.30 -33.95 -19.76
CA ASP A 183 -35.22 -33.31 -20.70
C ASP A 183 -35.67 -31.93 -20.20
N PHE A 184 -34.98 -30.89 -20.65
CA PHE A 184 -35.26 -29.49 -20.30
C PHE A 184 -36.48 -28.91 -21.02
N GLU A 185 -37.00 -29.55 -22.06
CA GLU A 185 -38.14 -29.03 -22.84
C GLU A 185 -39.44 -29.07 -22.02
N LYS A 186 -39.58 -30.05 -21.11
CA LYS A 186 -40.71 -30.14 -20.18
C LYS A 186 -40.72 -29.09 -19.08
N LEU A 187 -39.60 -28.38 -18.86
CA LEU A 187 -39.50 -27.31 -17.87
C LEU A 187 -39.88 -25.98 -18.53
N THR A 188 -40.76 -25.19 -17.92
CA THR A 188 -41.19 -23.87 -18.43
C THR A 188 -40.61 -22.71 -17.61
N GLY A 189 -40.28 -21.61 -18.31
CA GLY A 189 -39.93 -20.32 -17.71
C GLY A 189 -38.66 -20.31 -16.85
N LEU A 190 -38.75 -19.68 -15.66
CA LEU A 190 -37.66 -19.47 -14.70
C LEU A 190 -37.00 -20.78 -14.24
N ARG A 191 -37.80 -21.85 -14.16
CA ARG A 191 -37.33 -23.19 -13.75
C ARG A 191 -36.35 -23.76 -14.77
N ARG A 192 -36.59 -23.56 -16.06
CA ARG A 192 -35.66 -23.99 -17.12
C ARG A 192 -34.32 -23.25 -17.02
N LEU A 193 -34.35 -21.94 -16.76
CA LEU A 193 -33.16 -21.10 -16.60
C LEU A 193 -32.32 -21.49 -15.38
N LEU A 194 -32.96 -21.81 -14.25
CA LEU A 194 -32.28 -22.22 -13.03
C LEU A 194 -31.64 -23.61 -13.13
N VAL A 195 -32.27 -24.54 -13.85
CA VAL A 195 -31.74 -25.91 -13.98
C VAL A 195 -30.69 -26.00 -15.09
N LYS A 196 -30.76 -25.18 -16.14
CA LYS A 196 -29.78 -25.19 -17.24
C LYS A 196 -28.47 -24.50 -16.83
N SER A 197 -27.44 -25.30 -16.55
CA SER A 197 -26.12 -24.83 -16.08
C SER A 197 -25.45 -23.80 -17.00
N SER A 198 -25.63 -23.89 -18.32
CA SER A 198 -25.05 -22.94 -19.28
C SER A 198 -25.51 -21.49 -19.08
N CYS A 199 -26.67 -21.27 -18.44
CA CYS A 199 -27.21 -19.94 -18.19
C CYS A 199 -26.73 -19.34 -16.85
N TRP A 200 -26.10 -20.13 -15.98
CA TRP A 200 -25.76 -19.67 -14.63
C TRP A 200 -24.81 -18.47 -14.57
N PRO A 201 -23.75 -18.36 -15.39
CA PRO A 201 -22.90 -17.17 -15.42
C PRO A 201 -23.68 -15.90 -15.75
N ALA A 202 -24.59 -15.97 -16.74
CA ALA A 202 -25.42 -14.84 -17.13
C ALA A 202 -26.44 -14.46 -16.04
N LEU A 203 -27.06 -15.46 -15.41
CA LEU A 203 -27.98 -15.23 -14.28
C LEU A 203 -27.24 -14.65 -13.07
N ALA A 204 -26.02 -15.10 -12.82
CA ALA A 204 -25.18 -14.57 -11.76
C ALA A 204 -24.80 -13.10 -12.04
N PHE A 205 -24.45 -12.77 -13.28
CA PHE A 205 -24.21 -11.38 -13.68
C PHE A 205 -25.45 -10.50 -13.46
N LEU A 206 -26.65 -10.99 -13.78
CA LEU A 206 -27.89 -10.28 -13.47
C LEU A 206 -28.11 -10.12 -11.95
N MET A 207 -27.76 -11.13 -11.15
CA MET A 207 -27.86 -11.11 -9.69
C MET A 207 -26.83 -10.21 -8.99
N VAL A 208 -25.77 -9.77 -9.68
CA VAL A 208 -24.82 -8.78 -9.12
C VAL A 208 -25.53 -7.49 -8.71
N TRP A 209 -26.46 -6.99 -9.52
CA TRP A 209 -27.18 -5.73 -9.27
C TRP A 209 -28.01 -5.73 -7.97
N PRO A 210 -28.94 -6.68 -7.74
CA PRO A 210 -29.69 -6.73 -6.48
C PRO A 210 -28.78 -7.01 -5.28
N VAL A 211 -27.74 -7.85 -5.44
CA VAL A 211 -26.77 -8.11 -4.37
C VAL A 211 -26.05 -6.81 -3.97
N LEU A 212 -25.51 -6.07 -4.94
CA LEU A 212 -24.86 -4.79 -4.69
C LEU A 212 -25.82 -3.78 -4.06
N GLY A 213 -27.07 -3.71 -4.52
CA GLY A 213 -28.09 -2.83 -3.94
C GLY A 213 -28.30 -3.12 -2.44
N ILE A 214 -28.44 -4.40 -2.07
CA ILE A 214 -28.56 -4.81 -0.65
C ILE A 214 -27.27 -4.49 0.11
N CYS A 215 -26.10 -4.80 -0.45
CA CYS A 215 -24.82 -4.53 0.20
C CYS A 215 -24.61 -3.04 0.47
N ILE A 216 -24.91 -2.18 -0.51
CA ILE A 216 -24.84 -0.72 -0.37
C ILE A 216 -25.82 -0.25 0.69
N ALA A 217 -27.07 -0.73 0.69
CA ALA A 217 -28.05 -0.36 1.71
C ALA A 217 -27.56 -0.72 3.13
N VAL A 218 -27.00 -1.92 3.30
CA VAL A 218 -26.41 -2.34 4.59
C VAL A 218 -25.24 -1.45 4.97
N LEU A 219 -24.29 -1.21 4.07
CA LEU A 219 -23.14 -0.34 4.34
C LEU A 219 -23.56 1.09 4.73
N VAL A 220 -24.59 1.63 4.08
CA VAL A 220 -25.16 2.94 4.40
C VAL A 220 -25.78 2.97 5.79
N LEU A 221 -26.47 1.90 6.21
CA LEU A 221 -26.96 1.77 7.59
C LEU A 221 -25.82 1.75 8.62
N PHE A 222 -24.62 1.29 8.24
CA PHE A 222 -23.40 1.34 9.05
C PHE A 222 -22.60 2.65 8.88
N GLY A 223 -23.18 3.67 8.25
CA GLY A 223 -22.60 5.02 8.14
C GLY A 223 -21.66 5.22 6.95
N GLN A 224 -21.60 4.29 6.00
CA GLN A 224 -20.90 4.51 4.72
C GLN A 224 -21.77 5.31 3.75
N GLU A 225 -21.13 5.95 2.77
CA GLU A 225 -21.87 6.61 1.69
C GLU A 225 -22.28 5.64 0.58
N PRO A 226 -23.36 5.90 -0.19
CA PRO A 226 -23.72 5.08 -1.34
C PRO A 226 -22.60 5.00 -2.40
N SER A 227 -21.81 6.07 -2.52
CA SER A 227 -20.66 6.16 -3.43
C SER A 227 -19.35 5.61 -2.86
N ALA A 228 -19.35 5.03 -1.66
CA ALA A 228 -18.14 4.61 -0.94
C ALA A 228 -17.23 3.70 -1.77
N ALA A 229 -17.79 2.76 -2.55
CA ALA A 229 -17.00 1.86 -3.38
C ALA A 229 -16.18 2.58 -4.46
N VAL A 230 -16.68 3.70 -5.00
CA VAL A 230 -15.97 4.53 -5.99
C VAL A 230 -15.01 5.50 -5.28
N LYS A 231 -15.48 6.12 -4.19
CA LYS A 231 -14.67 7.05 -3.39
C LYS A 231 -13.46 6.38 -2.75
N ALA A 232 -13.55 5.09 -2.44
CA ALA A 232 -12.43 4.29 -1.94
C ALA A 232 -11.17 4.38 -2.83
N PHE A 233 -11.33 4.45 -4.15
CA PHE A 233 -10.21 4.51 -5.11
C PHE A 233 -9.96 5.92 -5.68
N THR A 234 -10.88 6.87 -5.48
CA THR A 234 -10.80 8.22 -6.04
C THR A 234 -10.44 9.28 -5.00
N GLU A 235 -10.80 9.09 -3.73
CA GLU A 235 -10.37 9.94 -2.60
C GLU A 235 -8.97 9.55 -2.09
N THR A 236 -8.05 9.40 -3.03
CA THR A 236 -6.62 9.10 -2.84
C THR A 236 -5.79 10.03 -3.71
N SER A 237 -4.47 9.96 -3.59
CA SER A 237 -3.47 10.65 -4.43
C SER A 237 -2.47 9.66 -5.03
N ASP A 238 -1.70 10.07 -6.04
CA ASP A 238 -0.55 9.32 -6.59
C ASP A 238 -0.86 8.04 -7.41
N TRP A 239 -2.13 7.64 -7.51
CA TRP A 239 -2.59 6.44 -8.22
C TRP A 239 -3.48 6.77 -9.41
N MET A 240 -3.75 5.78 -10.26
CA MET A 240 -4.42 6.00 -11.55
C MET A 240 -5.79 6.66 -11.46
N LEU A 241 -6.63 6.23 -10.51
CA LEU A 241 -7.99 6.73 -10.35
C LEU A 241 -8.08 7.87 -9.33
N SER A 242 -6.95 8.28 -8.76
CA SER A 242 -6.87 9.32 -7.73
C SER A 242 -7.36 10.67 -8.26
N GLN A 243 -8.18 11.36 -7.47
CA GLN A 243 -8.72 12.68 -7.80
C GLN A 243 -8.28 13.77 -6.80
N ARG A 244 -7.54 13.40 -5.75
CA ARG A 244 -7.04 14.34 -4.74
C ARG A 244 -5.59 14.72 -5.02
N ILE A 245 -5.23 15.92 -4.60
CA ILE A 245 -3.87 16.44 -4.67
C ILE A 245 -3.36 16.51 -3.23
N SER A 246 -2.30 15.76 -2.95
CA SER A 246 -1.68 15.75 -1.63
C SER A 246 -0.76 16.94 -1.40
N PRO A 247 -0.53 17.34 -0.14
CA PRO A 247 0.54 18.26 0.20
C PRO A 247 1.87 17.77 -0.38
N PRO A 248 2.77 18.69 -0.81
CA PRO A 248 4.05 18.29 -1.35
C PRO A 248 4.86 17.52 -0.29
N THR A 249 5.51 16.44 -0.71
CA THR A 249 6.46 15.71 0.13
C THR A 249 7.58 16.65 0.57
N VAL A 250 7.93 16.58 1.86
CA VAL A 250 9.05 17.34 2.41
C VAL A 250 10.22 16.41 2.68
N TYR A 251 11.34 16.75 2.07
CA TYR A 251 12.56 15.96 2.12
C TYR A 251 13.26 16.17 3.46
N SER A 252 13.61 15.06 4.12
CA SER A 252 14.45 15.10 5.31
C SER A 252 15.88 14.77 4.89
N ASP A 253 16.73 15.79 4.71
CA ASP A 253 18.16 15.72 4.32
C ASP A 253 19.07 14.95 5.32
N GLY A 254 18.54 14.00 6.10
CA GLY A 254 19.26 13.33 7.18
C GLY A 254 19.71 14.25 8.33
N HIS A 255 19.32 15.54 8.29
CA HIS A 255 19.52 16.44 9.40
C HIS A 255 18.44 16.19 10.44
N TYR A 256 18.81 15.63 11.61
CA TYR A 256 17.81 15.19 12.60
C TYR A 256 16.89 16.35 13.04
N LEU A 257 17.38 17.59 13.12
CA LEU A 257 16.50 18.75 13.41
C LEU A 257 15.46 19.04 12.33
N CYS A 258 15.74 18.77 11.05
CA CYS A 258 14.74 18.83 9.99
C CYS A 258 13.71 17.71 10.16
N THR A 259 14.17 16.49 10.46
CA THR A 259 13.30 15.33 10.76
C THR A 259 12.40 15.61 11.97
N VAL A 260 12.92 16.25 13.00
CA VAL A 260 12.18 16.63 14.21
C VAL A 260 11.18 17.75 13.93
N ALA A 261 11.60 18.79 13.18
CA ALA A 261 10.71 19.88 12.80
C ALA A 261 9.53 19.43 11.95
N ALA A 262 9.75 18.39 11.14
CA ALA A 262 8.76 17.82 10.24
C ALA A 262 7.90 16.73 10.91
N GLY A 263 8.50 15.83 11.69
CA GLY A 263 7.83 14.62 12.19
C GLY A 263 7.29 14.70 13.63
N GLY A 264 7.66 15.71 14.42
CA GLY A 264 7.15 15.85 15.80
C GLY A 264 5.73 16.44 15.87
N HIS A 265 5.08 16.32 17.02
CA HIS A 265 3.72 16.85 17.19
C HIS A 265 3.72 18.37 17.10
N GLU A 266 2.80 18.92 16.29
CA GLU A 266 2.74 20.36 15.95
C GLU A 266 2.73 21.28 17.19
N LYS A 267 1.97 20.91 18.23
CA LYS A 267 1.89 21.68 19.48
C LYS A 267 3.23 21.80 20.22
N LEU A 268 4.10 20.79 20.07
CA LEU A 268 5.40 20.74 20.72
C LEU A 268 6.48 21.35 19.84
N VAL A 269 6.66 20.83 18.61
CA VAL A 269 7.78 21.20 17.75
C VAL A 269 7.59 22.53 17.01
N LYS A 270 6.35 23.01 16.93
CA LYS A 270 5.95 24.34 16.44
C LYS A 270 6.61 24.68 15.08
N PRO A 271 6.27 23.93 14.01
CA PRO A 271 6.74 24.26 12.68
C PRO A 271 6.31 25.69 12.31
N LYS A 272 7.22 26.46 11.72
CA LYS A 272 7.00 27.88 11.41
C LYS A 272 6.69 28.13 9.95
N ARG A 273 7.49 27.58 9.04
CA ARG A 273 7.38 27.79 7.59
C ARG A 273 8.05 26.68 6.80
N ILE A 274 7.81 26.65 5.50
CA ILE A 274 8.63 25.89 4.55
C ILE A 274 9.84 26.74 4.16
N GLY A 275 11.02 26.14 4.17
CA GLY A 275 12.27 26.73 3.68
C GLY A 275 12.88 25.88 2.58
N VAL A 276 13.98 26.37 1.99
CA VAL A 276 14.73 25.65 0.95
C VAL A 276 16.13 25.33 1.43
N ARG A 277 16.55 24.07 1.27
CA ARG A 277 17.91 23.61 1.56
C ARG A 277 18.37 22.67 0.45
N HIS A 278 19.53 22.95 -0.14
CA HIS A 278 20.09 22.20 -1.28
C HIS A 278 19.09 21.97 -2.45
N GLY A 279 18.16 22.90 -2.67
CA GLY A 279 17.11 22.80 -3.71
C GLY A 279 15.86 22.02 -3.30
N HIS A 280 15.82 21.44 -2.09
CA HIS A 280 14.69 20.71 -1.55
C HIS A 280 13.89 21.54 -0.54
N ARG A 281 12.56 21.32 -0.51
CA ARG A 281 11.66 21.94 0.47
C ARG A 281 11.77 21.22 1.81
N ILE A 282 11.99 21.99 2.89
CA ILE A 282 12.11 21.49 4.26
C ILE A 282 11.12 22.19 5.21
N VAL A 283 10.64 21.49 6.24
CA VAL A 283 9.86 22.11 7.32
C VAL A 283 10.84 22.78 8.28
N VAL A 284 10.64 24.06 8.51
CA VAL A 284 11.52 24.89 9.34
C VAL A 284 10.80 25.25 10.62
N ASN A 285 11.39 24.89 11.75
CA ASN A 285 11.01 25.37 13.07
C ASN A 285 12.10 26.27 13.66
N ARG A 286 11.83 26.92 14.81
CA ARG A 286 12.80 27.84 15.42
C ARG A 286 14.10 27.13 15.83
N GLN A 287 14.00 25.91 16.36
CA GLN A 287 15.16 25.15 16.85
C GLN A 287 16.16 24.88 15.72
N LEU A 288 15.67 24.52 14.52
CA LEU A 288 16.49 24.35 13.32
C LEU A 288 17.18 25.66 12.91
N CYS A 289 16.45 26.79 12.86
CA CYS A 289 17.04 28.08 12.52
C CYS A 289 18.15 28.50 13.51
N VAL A 290 17.95 28.26 14.81
CA VAL A 290 18.93 28.59 15.84
C VAL A 290 20.20 27.76 15.67
N ALA A 291 20.06 26.45 15.46
CA ALA A 291 21.20 25.57 15.27
C ALA A 291 22.02 25.95 14.02
N ASN A 292 21.36 26.24 12.90
CA ASN A 292 22.05 26.62 11.66
C ASN A 292 22.70 28.02 11.77
N ALA A 293 22.04 28.97 12.45
CA ALA A 293 22.64 30.28 12.70
C ALA A 293 23.88 30.18 13.59
N PHE A 294 23.87 29.29 14.59
CA PHE A 294 25.02 29.01 15.45
C PHE A 294 26.16 28.34 14.67
N GLU A 295 25.85 27.36 13.82
CA GLU A 295 26.83 26.72 12.93
C GLU A 295 27.53 27.76 12.05
N GLN A 296 26.77 28.69 11.45
CA GLN A 296 27.30 29.79 10.66
C GLN A 296 28.27 30.69 11.45
N VAL A 297 27.95 31.00 12.72
CA VAL A 297 28.85 31.79 13.57
C VAL A 297 30.13 31.01 13.90
N LEU A 298 30.03 29.70 14.17
CA LEU A 298 31.20 28.85 14.38
C LEU A 298 32.10 28.80 13.14
N GLU A 299 31.50 28.73 11.95
CA GLU A 299 32.21 28.74 10.67
C GLU A 299 32.95 30.07 10.45
N GLU A 300 32.27 31.20 10.68
CA GLU A 300 32.84 32.54 10.51
C GLU A 300 33.95 32.85 11.51
N ARG A 301 33.79 32.45 12.78
CA ARG A 301 34.70 32.87 13.88
C ARG A 301 35.77 31.83 14.19
N THR A 302 35.49 30.55 14.02
CA THR A 302 36.35 29.44 14.46
C THR A 302 36.36 28.28 13.45
N PRO A 303 36.84 28.49 12.21
CA PRO A 303 36.68 27.53 11.10
C PRO A 303 37.36 26.17 11.33
N ARG A 304 38.39 26.11 12.18
CA ARG A 304 39.04 24.83 12.56
C ARG A 304 38.16 24.02 13.53
N PHE A 305 37.54 24.70 14.49
CA PHE A 305 36.63 24.07 15.45
C PHE A 305 35.31 23.68 14.77
N HIS A 306 34.79 24.53 13.88
CA HIS A 306 33.63 24.21 13.03
C HIS A 306 33.82 22.89 12.28
N ARG A 307 34.96 22.70 11.60
CA ARG A 307 35.27 21.44 10.89
C ARG A 307 35.26 20.22 11.80
N PHE A 308 35.77 20.35 13.03
CA PHE A 308 35.72 19.26 14.00
C PHE A 308 34.28 18.95 14.45
N VAL A 309 33.50 19.97 14.81
CA VAL A 309 32.08 19.81 15.20
C VAL A 309 31.29 19.20 14.06
N ARG A 310 31.53 19.63 12.82
CA ARG A 310 30.90 19.09 11.62
C ARG A 310 31.26 17.61 11.41
N HIS A 311 32.52 17.24 11.61
CA HIS A 311 32.94 15.84 11.52
C HIS A 311 32.27 14.94 12.58
N VAL A 312 32.16 15.42 13.82
CA VAL A 312 31.42 14.72 14.90
C VAL A 312 29.94 14.61 14.54
N TYR A 313 29.34 15.68 14.03
CA TYR A 313 27.95 15.69 13.59
C TYR A 313 27.69 14.71 12.45
N ASP A 314 28.52 14.72 11.40
CA ASP A 314 28.36 13.85 10.24
C ASP A 314 28.56 12.37 10.64
N THR A 315 29.42 12.10 11.62
CA THR A 315 29.72 10.74 12.11
C THR A 315 28.66 10.19 13.05
N TYR A 316 28.13 11.00 13.96
CA TYR A 316 27.19 10.55 15.02
C TYR A 316 25.77 11.09 14.88
N GLY A 317 25.59 12.32 14.42
CA GLY A 317 24.28 12.97 14.28
C GLY A 317 23.47 12.47 13.07
N TYR A 318 24.13 12.26 11.93
CA TYR A 318 23.46 11.81 10.70
C TYR A 318 22.87 10.38 10.81
N PRO A 319 23.55 9.41 11.46
CA PRO A 319 22.94 8.11 11.74
C PRO A 319 21.72 8.20 12.67
N VAL A 320 21.73 9.11 13.65
CA VAL A 320 20.61 9.27 14.60
C VAL A 320 19.33 9.69 13.90
N ALA A 321 19.41 10.57 12.89
CA ALA A 321 18.24 10.99 12.10
C ALA A 321 17.49 9.81 11.47
N LYS A 322 18.19 8.76 11.02
CA LYS A 322 17.61 7.56 10.41
C LYS A 322 16.81 6.68 11.39
N HIS A 323 17.00 6.89 12.69
CA HIS A 323 16.32 6.17 13.76
C HIS A 323 15.06 6.91 14.26
N ILE A 324 14.88 8.18 13.88
CA ILE A 324 13.71 8.98 14.23
C ILE A 324 12.61 8.69 13.20
N ARG A 325 11.86 7.60 13.43
CA ARG A 325 10.80 7.13 12.51
C ARG A 325 9.38 7.33 13.05
N THR A 326 9.24 7.78 14.28
CA THR A 326 7.93 7.97 14.93
C THR A 326 7.79 9.40 15.46
N PRO A 327 6.57 9.95 15.54
CA PRO A 327 6.33 11.27 16.12
C PRO A 327 6.83 11.38 17.56
N LEU A 328 6.73 10.29 18.32
CA LEU A 328 7.19 10.23 19.71
C LEU A 328 8.73 10.28 19.79
N ALA A 329 9.44 9.60 18.88
CA ALA A 329 10.89 9.71 18.79
C ALA A 329 11.33 11.15 18.43
N ALA A 330 10.61 11.79 17.49
CA ALA A 330 10.87 13.18 17.10
C ALA A 330 10.67 14.15 18.28
N ASP A 331 9.60 13.98 19.06
CA ASP A 331 9.33 14.77 20.26
C ASP A 331 10.41 14.61 21.34
N ILE A 332 10.86 13.37 21.59
CA ILE A 332 11.94 13.11 22.55
C ILE A 332 13.22 13.80 22.08
N THR A 333 13.59 13.66 20.81
CA THR A 333 14.77 14.35 20.26
C THR A 333 14.64 15.87 20.37
N TYR A 334 13.45 16.43 20.09
CA TYR A 334 13.19 17.86 20.25
C TYR A 334 13.48 18.34 21.68
N LEU A 335 12.99 17.60 22.68
CA LEU A 335 13.17 17.91 24.10
C LEU A 335 14.63 17.77 24.53
N VAL A 336 15.32 16.71 24.11
CA VAL A 336 16.76 16.50 24.39
C VAL A 336 17.62 17.62 23.80
N MET A 337 17.21 18.18 22.66
CA MET A 337 17.92 19.28 22.01
C MET A 337 17.65 20.66 22.62
N LYS A 338 16.65 20.82 23.51
CA LYS A 338 16.33 22.13 24.10
C LYS A 338 17.45 22.76 24.93
N PRO A 339 18.16 22.01 25.80
CA PRO A 339 19.32 22.55 26.50
C PRO A 339 20.41 23.06 25.55
N LEU A 340 20.66 22.33 24.45
CA LEU A 340 21.61 22.74 23.42
C LEU A 340 21.13 23.99 22.66
N GLU A 341 19.84 24.08 22.32
CA GLU A 341 19.26 25.29 21.72
C GLU A 341 19.51 26.53 22.59
N TRP A 342 19.39 26.43 23.92
CA TRP A 342 19.67 27.55 24.81
C TRP A 342 21.15 27.94 24.83
N ILE A 343 22.07 26.98 24.76
CA ILE A 343 23.51 27.26 24.64
C ILE A 343 23.80 27.95 23.30
N PHE A 344 23.21 27.47 22.20
CA PHE A 344 23.37 28.09 20.88
C PHE A 344 22.85 29.53 20.87
N LEU A 345 21.68 29.77 21.46
CA LEU A 345 21.14 31.12 21.63
C LEU A 345 22.06 31.99 22.47
N LEU A 346 22.58 31.50 23.59
CA LEU A 346 23.51 32.26 24.43
C LEU A 346 24.72 32.71 23.61
N VAL A 347 25.33 31.81 22.83
CA VAL A 347 26.46 32.15 21.97
C VAL A 347 26.08 33.19 20.92
N LEU A 348 24.93 33.02 20.24
CA LEU A 348 24.45 33.98 19.23
C LEU A 348 24.24 35.37 19.83
N TYR A 349 23.62 35.47 21.01
CA TYR A 349 23.35 36.74 21.69
C TYR A 349 24.61 37.41 22.25
N LEU A 350 25.68 36.64 22.51
CA LEU A 350 26.97 37.19 22.93
C LEU A 350 27.87 37.61 21.76
N THR A 351 27.63 37.10 20.55
CA THR A 351 28.56 37.24 19.42
C THR A 351 28.00 38.05 18.23
N ASP A 352 26.68 38.18 18.11
CA ASP A 352 26.02 38.92 17.04
C ASP A 352 25.33 40.19 17.56
N ARG A 353 25.36 41.26 16.77
CA ARG A 353 24.65 42.52 17.06
C ARG A 353 23.14 42.39 16.84
N LYS A 354 22.70 41.53 15.91
CA LYS A 354 21.29 41.30 15.59
C LYS A 354 21.00 39.80 15.48
N PRO A 355 21.05 39.05 16.60
CA PRO A 355 20.95 37.59 16.60
C PRO A 355 19.62 37.09 16.01
N GLU A 356 18.51 37.75 16.32
CA GLU A 356 17.18 37.35 15.83
C GLU A 356 17.02 37.57 14.31
N ASP A 357 17.63 38.60 13.73
CA ASP A 357 17.62 38.81 12.27
C ASP A 357 18.40 37.69 11.55
N ARG A 358 19.54 37.26 12.12
CA ARG A 358 20.32 36.13 11.57
C ARG A 358 19.53 34.82 11.64
N ILE A 359 18.85 34.55 12.75
CA ILE A 359 17.99 33.36 12.92
C ILE A 359 16.82 33.41 11.91
N ALA A 360 16.16 34.56 11.76
CA ALA A 360 15.01 34.72 10.89
C ALA A 360 15.34 34.57 9.39
N LYS A 361 16.60 34.80 8.99
CA LYS A 361 17.07 34.63 7.60
C LYS A 361 17.37 33.20 7.19
N GLN A 362 17.46 32.26 8.14
CA GLN A 362 17.83 30.88 7.82
C GLN A 362 16.75 30.19 6.95
N TYR A 363 17.20 29.58 5.85
CA TYR A 363 16.35 28.83 4.91
C TYR A 363 15.20 29.64 4.27
N LEU A 364 15.39 30.96 4.11
CA LEU A 364 14.50 31.81 3.32
C LEU A 364 14.66 31.59 1.81
#